data_AF-A0A345WLR8-F1
#
_entry.id   AF-A0A345WLR8-F1
#
_cell.length_a   1.000
_cell.length_b   1.000
_cell.length_c   1.000
_cell.angle_alpha   90.00
_cell.angle_beta   90.00
_cell.angle_gamma   90.00
#
_symmetry.space_group_name_H-M   'P 1'
#
loop_
_entity.id
_entity.type
_entity.pdbx_description
1 polymer ?
#
loop_
_entity_poly.entity_id
_entity_poly.type
_entity_poly.pdbx_seq_one_letter_code
_entity_poly.pdbx_strand_id
1 'polypeptide(L)'
;MRAAVPLLIALAVPAPGPAIAAEPSAPFTIAETGQGFGDLQEAVSSIRMGTGTILIKPGVYRQCAVQQGGRITFKAVQPGTAIFEKEACEDKAALVLRGQGSTVDGLVFRGYSVSDGNGAGIRTEMGDLTVTNSMFLDSQEGILGGEPTNQRIVIDHSTFSGLGQCDQTVNCSHAIYLANRGSVTVTHSRFEKGTGGHYVKLRVPRATITDNSFDDTGGRKTNYMIDLSEGGTGAIERNVFVQGKGKENGSALIVIAAEAKTFSATGLVIADNDARMAPGAPGNPAFVADFTHQRLAIGANRLGAGIRPFETR
;
A
#
# COMPACT_ATOMS: atom_id res chain seq x y z
N MET A 1 -17.58 47.22 84.03
CA MET A 1 -17.30 45.86 83.53
C MET A 1 -17.28 45.91 82.01
N ARG A 2 -16.19 45.45 81.39
CA ARG A 2 -15.97 45.42 79.93
C ARG A 2 -16.66 44.19 79.32
N ALA A 3 -17.34 44.33 78.19
CA ALA A 3 -17.62 43.25 77.22
C ALA A 3 -18.07 43.89 75.90
N ALA A 4 -17.21 43.98 74.87
CA ALA A 4 -16.85 42.96 73.88
C ALA A 4 -17.69 43.12 72.59
N VAL A 5 -17.09 43.77 71.58
CA VAL A 5 -17.63 43.97 70.23
C VAL A 5 -17.32 42.72 69.39
N PRO A 6 -18.27 42.17 68.60
CA PRO A 6 -18.00 41.00 67.79
C PRO A 6 -17.27 41.39 66.50
N LEU A 7 -16.16 40.71 66.24
CA LEU A 7 -15.37 40.82 65.01
C LEU A 7 -15.94 39.85 63.97
N LEU A 8 -16.55 40.38 62.91
CA LEU A 8 -16.97 39.61 61.74
C LEU A 8 -15.75 39.39 60.82
N ILE A 9 -15.28 38.15 60.73
CA ILE A 9 -14.23 37.72 59.81
C ILE A 9 -14.91 37.29 58.50
N ALA A 10 -14.73 38.07 57.44
CA ALA A 10 -15.18 37.70 56.10
C ALA A 10 -14.15 36.74 55.46
N LEU A 11 -14.56 35.48 55.28
CA LEU A 11 -13.81 34.47 54.52
C LEU A 11 -13.97 34.75 53.02
N ALA A 12 -12.89 35.22 52.38
CA ALA A 12 -12.83 35.34 50.93
C ALA A 12 -12.65 33.94 50.30
N VAL A 13 -13.68 33.46 49.60
CA VAL A 13 -13.63 32.23 48.80
C VAL A 13 -12.91 32.57 47.47
N PRO A 14 -11.82 31.89 47.11
CA PRO A 14 -11.14 32.16 45.84
C PRO A 14 -12.03 31.66 44.69
N ALA A 15 -12.30 32.56 43.73
CA ALA A 15 -13.00 32.19 42.50
C ALA A 15 -12.13 31.24 41.67
N PRO A 16 -12.69 30.16 41.10
CA PRO A 16 -11.96 29.30 40.17
C PRO A 16 -11.53 30.12 38.96
N GLY A 17 -10.22 30.22 38.73
CA GLY A 17 -9.67 30.85 37.54
C GLY A 17 -10.12 30.12 36.26
N PRO A 18 -10.15 30.81 35.10
CA PRO A 18 -10.50 30.17 33.84
C PRO A 18 -9.55 29.01 33.58
N ALA A 19 -10.11 27.79 33.47
CA ALA A 19 -9.38 26.64 32.99
C ALA A 19 -8.95 26.94 31.54
N ILE A 20 -7.64 27.07 31.31
CA ILE A 20 -7.08 27.07 29.97
C ILE A 20 -7.36 25.67 29.41
N ALA A 21 -8.38 25.56 28.55
CA ALA A 21 -8.56 24.37 27.74
C ALA A 21 -7.28 24.23 26.89
N ALA A 22 -6.54 23.13 27.07
CA ALA A 22 -5.44 22.82 26.19
C ALA A 22 -5.98 22.82 24.74
N GLU A 23 -5.39 23.63 23.86
CA GLU A 23 -5.78 23.58 22.45
C GLU A 23 -5.69 22.12 21.97
N PRO A 24 -6.70 21.63 21.22
CA PRO A 24 -6.63 20.30 20.66
C PRO A 24 -5.32 20.18 19.88
N SER A 25 -4.41 19.34 20.39
CA SER A 25 -3.09 19.22 19.78
C SER A 25 -3.26 18.79 18.32
N ALA A 26 -2.70 19.58 17.39
CA ALA A 26 -2.96 19.43 15.96
C ALA A 26 -2.75 17.98 15.45
N PRO A 27 -3.63 17.44 14.57
CA PRO A 27 -3.56 16.06 14.10
C PRO A 27 -2.30 15.75 13.28
N PHE A 28 -1.76 16.77 12.61
CA PHE A 28 -0.55 16.69 11.80
C PHE A 28 0.51 17.58 12.43
N THR A 29 1.74 17.08 12.60
CA THR A 29 2.83 17.86 13.19
C THR A 29 4.12 17.60 12.44
N ILE A 30 4.83 18.67 12.09
CA ILE A 30 6.18 18.55 11.53
C ILE A 30 7.13 18.18 12.66
N ALA A 31 7.71 16.98 12.61
CA ALA A 31 8.55 16.45 13.69
C ALA A 31 9.73 17.37 13.99
N GLU A 32 10.30 17.98 12.95
CA GLU A 32 11.51 18.80 13.03
C GLU A 32 11.27 20.17 13.67
N THR A 33 10.06 20.72 13.60
CA THR A 33 9.75 22.08 14.08
C THR A 33 8.72 22.12 15.19
N GLY A 34 7.98 21.03 15.41
CA GLY A 34 6.81 20.99 16.28
C GLY A 34 5.61 21.77 15.74
N GLN A 35 5.68 22.29 14.51
CA GLN A 35 4.58 23.04 13.91
C GLN A 35 3.40 22.11 13.63
N GLY A 36 2.24 22.45 14.21
CA GLY A 36 0.99 21.70 14.07
C GLY A 36 0.08 22.26 12.98
N PHE A 37 -0.67 21.38 12.32
CA PHE A 37 -1.66 21.71 11.29
C PHE A 37 -2.96 20.92 11.49
N GLY A 38 -4.09 21.56 11.21
CA GLY A 38 -5.42 20.92 11.19
C GLY A 38 -5.72 20.16 9.89
N ASP A 39 -5.00 20.50 8.83
CA ASP A 39 -5.14 19.94 7.48
C ASP A 39 -3.83 19.33 6.99
N LEU A 40 -3.92 18.14 6.37
CA LEU A 40 -2.75 17.43 5.86
C LEU A 40 -2.08 18.18 4.70
N GLN A 41 -2.86 18.76 3.79
CA GLN A 41 -2.30 19.48 2.64
C GLN A 41 -1.54 20.72 3.09
N GLU A 42 -1.98 21.41 4.14
CA GLU A 42 -1.22 22.52 4.75
C GLU A 42 0.13 22.04 5.29
N ALA A 43 0.18 20.92 6.02
CA ALA A 43 1.43 20.34 6.52
C ALA A 43 2.38 19.91 5.38
N VAL A 44 1.85 19.33 4.31
CA VAL A 44 2.63 19.01 3.10
C VAL A 44 3.18 20.27 2.45
N SER A 45 2.33 21.29 2.32
CA SER A 45 2.69 22.56 1.66
C SER A 45 3.73 23.35 2.45
N SER A 46 3.77 23.22 3.78
CA SER A 46 4.76 23.90 4.62
C SER A 46 6.18 23.38 4.40
N ILE A 47 6.34 22.12 3.99
CA ILE A 47 7.67 21.52 3.70
C ILE A 47 8.25 22.05 2.37
N ARG A 48 7.39 22.42 1.41
CA ARG A 48 7.79 22.93 0.08
C ARG A 48 8.73 21.96 -0.63
N MET A 49 9.91 22.44 -1.06
CA MET A 49 10.97 21.63 -1.68
C MET A 49 11.96 21.03 -0.66
N GLY A 50 11.68 21.19 0.63
CA GLY A 50 12.54 20.73 1.73
C GLY A 50 12.41 19.24 2.03
N THR A 51 12.95 18.85 3.18
CA THR A 51 12.78 17.51 3.76
C THR A 51 12.07 17.65 5.09
N GLY A 52 11.09 16.79 5.38
CA GLY A 52 10.37 16.84 6.65
C GLY A 52 9.54 15.60 6.93
N THR A 53 9.18 15.45 8.20
CA THR A 53 8.39 14.33 8.70
C THR A 53 7.07 14.85 9.26
N ILE A 54 5.96 14.45 8.64
CA ILE A 54 4.62 14.70 9.14
C ILE A 54 4.25 13.53 10.06
N LEU A 55 4.21 13.80 11.37
CA LEU A 55 3.65 12.92 12.38
C LEU A 55 2.13 13.05 12.39
N ILE A 56 1.45 11.91 12.26
CA ILE A 56 0.00 11.81 12.10
C ILE A 56 -0.56 11.08 13.32
N LYS A 57 -1.42 11.76 14.08
CA LYS A 57 -2.01 11.20 15.30
C LYS A 57 -3.04 10.10 14.99
N PRO A 58 -3.43 9.31 16.02
CA PRO A 58 -4.59 8.43 15.91
C PRO A 58 -5.84 9.20 15.47
N GLY A 59 -6.55 8.69 14.48
CA GLY A 59 -7.73 9.33 13.95
C GLY A 59 -8.25 8.73 12.65
N VAL A 60 -9.46 9.11 12.28
CA VAL A 60 -10.04 8.84 10.96
C VAL A 60 -10.10 10.15 10.18
N TYR A 61 -9.44 10.18 9.03
CA TYR A 61 -9.20 11.36 8.22
C TYR A 61 -9.90 11.21 6.87
N ARG A 62 -10.82 12.13 6.58
CA ARG A 62 -11.36 12.39 5.24
C ARG A 62 -10.59 13.56 4.64
N GLN A 63 -9.30 13.34 4.47
CA GLN A 63 -8.37 14.31 3.90
C GLN A 63 -7.48 13.55 2.91
N CYS A 64 -6.96 14.29 1.95
CA CYS A 64 -5.99 13.81 0.99
C CYS A 64 -4.89 14.87 0.84
N ALA A 65 -3.77 14.50 0.23
CA ALA A 65 -2.74 15.47 -0.09
C ALA A 65 -2.00 15.15 -1.39
N VAL A 66 -1.58 16.22 -2.05
CA VAL A 66 -0.69 16.21 -3.21
C VAL A 66 0.66 16.76 -2.77
N GLN A 67 1.67 15.89 -2.79
CA GLN A 67 3.06 16.28 -2.59
C GLN A 67 3.64 16.77 -3.92
N GLN A 68 3.72 18.08 -4.12
CA GLN A 68 4.28 18.68 -5.34
C GLN A 68 5.82 18.71 -5.37
N GLY A 69 6.47 18.42 -4.24
CA GLY A 69 7.91 18.58 -4.09
C GLY A 69 8.43 18.04 -2.75
N GLY A 70 9.71 18.24 -2.50
CA GLY A 70 10.38 17.84 -1.27
C GLY A 70 10.57 16.32 -1.11
N ARG A 71 11.20 15.96 0.02
CA ARG A 71 11.26 14.60 0.54
C ARG A 71 10.42 14.51 1.81
N ILE A 72 9.25 13.89 1.74
CA ILE A 72 8.29 13.90 2.85
C ILE A 72 8.11 12.49 3.41
N THR A 73 8.20 12.40 4.74
CA THR A 73 7.79 11.20 5.48
C THR A 73 6.41 11.43 6.08
N PHE A 74 5.44 10.59 5.74
CA PHE A 74 4.12 10.54 6.33
C PHE A 74 4.10 9.38 7.34
N LYS A 75 4.04 9.69 8.65
CA LYS A 75 4.24 8.69 9.69
C LYS A 75 3.12 8.70 10.71
N ALA A 76 2.46 7.57 10.92
CA ALA A 76 1.60 7.40 12.09
C ALA A 76 2.44 7.47 13.37
N VAL A 77 1.97 8.23 14.36
CA VAL A 77 2.59 8.23 15.71
C VAL A 77 2.52 6.82 16.32
N GLN A 78 1.42 6.12 16.07
CA GLN A 78 1.25 4.71 16.38
C GLN A 78 0.77 3.97 15.12
N PRO A 79 1.53 3.00 14.58
CA PRO A 79 1.14 2.26 13.38
C PRO A 79 -0.28 1.69 13.47
N GLY A 80 -1.03 1.79 12.39
CA GLY A 80 -2.40 1.29 12.28
C GLY A 80 -3.49 2.22 12.85
N THR A 81 -3.12 3.37 13.45
CA THR A 81 -4.10 4.24 14.12
C THR A 81 -4.48 5.51 13.34
N ALA A 82 -3.67 5.90 12.36
CA ALA A 82 -3.98 6.99 11.44
C ALA A 82 -4.64 6.43 10.17
N ILE A 83 -5.96 6.58 10.07
CA ILE A 83 -6.78 5.98 9.02
C ILE A 83 -7.25 7.06 8.04
N PHE A 84 -6.77 7.00 6.81
CA PHE A 84 -7.27 7.79 5.69
C PHE A 84 -8.37 7.01 4.97
N GLU A 85 -9.53 7.64 4.77
CA GLU A 85 -10.64 6.97 4.10
C GLU A 85 -11.40 7.84 3.10
N LYS A 86 -11.73 7.24 1.96
CA LYS A 86 -12.70 7.68 0.94
C LYS A 86 -12.40 9.00 0.21
N GLU A 87 -11.72 9.95 0.84
CA GLU A 87 -11.42 11.26 0.26
C GLU A 87 -10.17 11.17 -0.63
N ALA A 88 -10.34 11.35 -1.94
CA ALA A 88 -9.28 11.23 -2.93
C ALA A 88 -8.94 12.59 -3.57
N CYS A 89 -7.65 12.91 -3.60
CA CYS A 89 -7.15 14.07 -4.32
C CYS A 89 -7.07 13.75 -5.82
N GLU A 90 -7.46 14.73 -6.64
CA GLU A 90 -7.40 14.67 -8.10
C GLU A 90 -8.16 13.49 -8.74
N ASP A 91 -9.19 12.96 -8.07
CA ASP A 91 -9.87 11.73 -8.50
C ASP A 91 -8.90 10.54 -8.65
N LYS A 92 -7.83 10.52 -7.83
CA LYS A 92 -6.76 9.51 -7.89
C LYS A 92 -6.58 8.74 -6.59
N ALA A 93 -6.17 9.42 -5.52
CA ALA A 93 -5.72 8.75 -4.31
C ALA A 93 -5.75 9.62 -3.05
N ALA A 94 -5.60 8.99 -1.87
CA ALA A 94 -5.34 9.71 -0.62
C ALA A 94 -4.07 10.55 -0.72
N LEU A 95 -2.98 9.94 -1.18
CA LEU A 95 -1.69 10.59 -1.36
C LEU A 95 -1.28 10.54 -2.83
N VAL A 96 -1.15 11.70 -3.47
CA VAL A 96 -0.60 11.83 -4.82
C VAL A 96 0.82 12.38 -4.71
N LEU A 97 1.81 11.55 -5.06
CA LEU A 97 3.21 11.76 -4.70
C LEU A 97 4.05 12.16 -5.92
N ARG A 98 4.48 13.43 -5.96
CA ARG A 98 5.32 14.02 -7.02
C ARG A 98 6.60 14.68 -6.47
N GLY A 99 7.01 14.31 -5.26
CA GLY A 99 8.24 14.84 -4.65
C GLY A 99 9.52 14.18 -5.15
N GLN A 100 10.68 14.60 -4.61
CA GLN A 100 11.95 13.89 -4.85
C GLN A 100 12.04 12.55 -4.10
N GLY A 101 11.16 12.33 -3.11
CA GLY A 101 10.99 11.06 -2.44
C GLY A 101 9.89 11.11 -1.40
N SER A 102 9.33 9.95 -1.10
CA SER A 102 8.23 9.81 -0.16
C SER A 102 8.42 8.57 0.71
N THR A 103 8.14 8.70 2.00
CA THR A 103 8.05 7.56 2.92
C THR A 103 6.67 7.54 3.56
N VAL A 104 6.02 6.39 3.59
CA VAL A 104 4.73 6.18 4.24
C VAL A 104 4.89 5.07 5.28
N ASP A 105 4.74 5.41 6.56
CA ASP A 105 4.99 4.49 7.67
C ASP A 105 3.80 4.41 8.63
N GLY A 106 3.21 3.21 8.73
CA GLY A 106 2.17 2.93 9.73
C GLY A 106 0.77 3.43 9.39
N LEU A 107 0.51 3.89 8.16
CA LEU A 107 -0.79 4.44 7.77
C LEU A 107 -1.78 3.37 7.32
N VAL A 108 -3.08 3.63 7.53
CA VAL A 108 -4.16 2.81 6.98
C VAL A 108 -4.89 3.62 5.92
N PHE A 109 -5.10 3.02 4.76
CA PHE A 109 -5.88 3.58 3.64
C PHE A 109 -7.07 2.66 3.38
N ARG A 110 -8.29 3.21 3.33
CA ARG A 110 -9.48 2.39 3.05
C ARG A 110 -10.60 3.07 2.27
N GLY A 111 -11.39 2.26 1.56
CA GLY A 111 -12.62 2.71 0.92
C GLY A 111 -12.41 3.66 -0.25
N TYR A 112 -11.27 3.59 -0.94
CA TYR A 112 -11.01 4.45 -2.09
C TYR A 112 -11.73 3.92 -3.33
N SER A 113 -12.54 4.79 -3.92
CA SER A 113 -13.30 4.54 -5.14
C SER A 113 -13.42 5.84 -5.91
N VAL A 114 -12.85 5.90 -7.12
CA VAL A 114 -12.84 7.08 -7.99
C VAL A 114 -13.48 6.74 -9.35
N SER A 115 -13.74 7.75 -10.17
CA SER A 115 -14.62 7.59 -11.35
C SER A 115 -14.07 6.65 -12.42
N ASP A 116 -12.75 6.59 -12.59
CA ASP A 116 -12.08 5.76 -13.59
C ASP A 116 -11.85 4.30 -13.13
N GLY A 117 -12.23 3.97 -11.88
CA GLY A 117 -12.06 2.64 -11.32
C GLY A 117 -10.70 2.36 -10.67
N ASN A 118 -9.84 3.38 -10.50
CA ASN A 118 -8.46 3.23 -10.02
C ASN A 118 -8.14 4.01 -8.73
N GLY A 119 -9.12 4.13 -7.84
CA GLY A 119 -9.00 4.88 -6.59
C GLY A 119 -8.04 4.19 -5.63
N ALA A 120 -6.95 4.86 -5.26
CA ALA A 120 -5.86 4.25 -4.50
C ALA A 120 -5.62 4.90 -3.12
N GLY A 121 -4.96 4.18 -2.22
CA GLY A 121 -4.34 4.80 -1.05
C GLY A 121 -3.18 5.71 -1.46
N ILE A 122 -2.33 5.22 -2.36
CA ILE A 122 -1.17 5.97 -2.87
C ILE A 122 -1.19 5.97 -4.40
N ARG A 123 -1.05 7.16 -4.99
CA ARG A 123 -0.65 7.35 -6.39
C ARG A 123 0.79 7.87 -6.42
N THR A 124 1.73 7.02 -6.83
CA THR A 124 3.13 7.42 -7.03
C THR A 124 3.35 7.90 -8.45
N GLU A 125 3.85 9.12 -8.62
CA GLU A 125 4.08 9.72 -9.93
C GLU A 125 5.52 10.20 -10.12
N MET A 126 6.29 10.49 -9.06
CA MET A 126 7.74 10.79 -9.14
C MET A 126 8.47 10.49 -7.83
N GLY A 127 9.80 10.37 -7.89
CA GLY A 127 10.68 10.19 -6.74
C GLY A 127 10.64 8.78 -6.14
N ASP A 128 11.63 8.43 -5.32
CA ASP A 128 11.63 7.13 -4.65
C ASP A 128 10.46 7.01 -3.67
N LEU A 129 9.91 5.81 -3.51
CA LEU A 129 8.83 5.52 -2.56
C LEU A 129 9.28 4.41 -1.61
N THR A 130 9.08 4.64 -0.31
CA THR A 130 9.17 3.59 0.72
C THR A 130 7.85 3.51 1.47
N VAL A 131 7.26 2.32 1.58
CA VAL A 131 6.03 2.05 2.32
C VAL A 131 6.30 0.96 3.34
N THR A 132 6.06 1.24 4.62
CA THR A 132 6.29 0.30 5.72
C THR A 132 5.09 0.25 6.66
N ASN A 133 4.85 -0.91 7.28
CA ASN A 133 3.86 -1.08 8.36
C ASN A 133 2.44 -0.58 8.00
N SER A 134 2.10 -0.54 6.72
CA SER A 134 0.90 0.16 6.23
C SER A 134 -0.17 -0.83 5.80
N MET A 135 -1.42 -0.39 5.79
CA MET A 135 -2.58 -1.23 5.44
C MET A 135 -3.40 -0.56 4.34
N PHE A 136 -3.73 -1.32 3.30
CA PHE A 136 -4.56 -0.90 2.17
C PHE A 136 -5.77 -1.82 2.12
N LEU A 137 -6.96 -1.27 2.37
CA LEU A 137 -8.16 -2.03 2.67
C LEU A 137 -9.33 -1.61 1.79
N ASP A 138 -10.10 -2.58 1.29
CA ASP A 138 -11.45 -2.37 0.75
C ASP A 138 -11.55 -1.20 -0.25
N SER A 139 -10.63 -1.15 -1.21
CA SER A 139 -10.44 -0.06 -2.16
C SER A 139 -10.29 -0.59 -3.58
N GLN A 140 -10.48 0.25 -4.59
CA GLN A 140 -10.20 -0.13 -5.97
C GLN A 140 -8.72 -0.50 -6.15
N GLU A 141 -7.80 0.33 -5.65
CA GLU A 141 -6.35 0.11 -5.69
C GLU A 141 -5.72 0.26 -4.30
N GLY A 142 -4.60 -0.41 -4.05
CA GLY A 142 -3.75 -0.12 -2.90
C GLY A 142 -2.73 0.97 -3.24
N ILE A 143 -1.78 0.59 -4.10
CA ILE A 143 -0.72 1.48 -4.60
C ILE A 143 -0.73 1.42 -6.13
N LEU A 144 -0.88 2.59 -6.75
CA LEU A 144 -0.90 2.73 -8.18
C LEU A 144 0.18 3.71 -8.66
N GLY A 145 0.87 3.37 -9.74
CA GLY A 145 1.82 4.23 -10.42
C GLY A 145 1.88 3.91 -11.91
N GLY A 146 1.73 4.96 -12.74
CA GLY A 146 2.09 4.92 -14.16
C GLY A 146 3.61 4.99 -14.32
N GLU A 147 4.17 5.30 -15.49
CA GLU A 147 5.62 5.22 -15.77
C GLU A 147 6.41 6.53 -15.52
N PRO A 148 6.84 6.86 -14.29
CA PRO A 148 7.98 7.72 -14.06
C PRO A 148 9.28 6.94 -14.19
N THR A 149 10.32 7.66 -14.57
CA THR A 149 11.61 7.06 -14.89
C THR A 149 12.43 6.79 -13.63
N ASN A 150 12.93 5.56 -13.51
CA ASN A 150 13.97 5.14 -12.57
C ASN A 150 13.65 5.25 -11.06
N GLN A 151 12.39 5.19 -10.64
CA GLN A 151 12.06 5.17 -9.20
C GLN A 151 12.59 3.89 -8.52
N ARG A 152 13.09 4.01 -7.29
CA ARG A 152 13.22 2.87 -6.38
C ARG A 152 12.00 2.83 -5.46
N ILE A 153 11.20 1.78 -5.60
CA ILE A 153 9.99 1.56 -4.79
C ILE A 153 10.23 0.37 -3.87
N VAL A 154 10.06 0.59 -2.57
CA VAL A 154 10.17 -0.44 -1.53
C VAL A 154 8.86 -0.49 -0.74
N ILE A 155 8.27 -1.67 -0.65
CA ILE A 155 7.06 -1.96 0.11
C ILE A 155 7.40 -3.10 1.05
N ASP A 156 7.36 -2.85 2.35
CA ASP A 156 7.72 -3.84 3.36
C ASP A 156 6.67 -3.90 4.47
N HIS A 157 6.50 -5.08 5.05
CA HIS A 157 5.65 -5.30 6.22
C HIS A 157 4.24 -4.68 6.11
N SER A 158 3.61 -4.81 4.94
CA SER A 158 2.35 -4.14 4.63
C SER A 158 1.22 -5.14 4.35
N THR A 159 -0.03 -4.70 4.55
CA THR A 159 -1.23 -5.52 4.30
C THR A 159 -2.04 -4.94 3.15
N PHE A 160 -2.46 -5.80 2.24
CA PHE A 160 -3.33 -5.52 1.10
C PHE A 160 -4.53 -6.47 1.19
N SER A 161 -5.71 -5.95 1.52
CA SER A 161 -6.91 -6.78 1.75
C SER A 161 -8.16 -6.17 1.13
N GLY A 162 -8.95 -6.96 0.41
CA GLY A 162 -10.21 -6.45 -0.15
C GLY A 162 -10.00 -5.46 -1.31
N LEU A 163 -8.90 -5.61 -2.06
CA LEU A 163 -8.53 -4.69 -3.13
C LEU A 163 -8.90 -5.24 -4.52
N GLY A 164 -9.15 -4.34 -5.46
CA GLY A 164 -9.39 -4.65 -6.86
C GLY A 164 -10.87 -4.58 -7.26
N GLN A 165 -11.12 -4.26 -8.52
CA GLN A 165 -12.41 -4.39 -9.21
C GLN A 165 -12.17 -4.90 -10.63
N CYS A 166 -13.16 -5.57 -11.21
CA CYS A 166 -13.17 -5.97 -12.64
C CYS A 166 -14.55 -5.78 -13.30
N ASP A 167 -15.50 -5.21 -12.56
CA ASP A 167 -16.90 -5.08 -12.92
C ASP A 167 -17.44 -3.66 -12.74
N GLN A 168 -16.62 -2.74 -12.22
CA GLN A 168 -17.00 -1.34 -12.02
C GLN A 168 -16.63 -0.52 -13.26
N THR A 169 -15.46 -0.78 -13.86
CA THR A 169 -15.01 -0.14 -15.11
C THR A 169 -14.43 -1.18 -16.08
N VAL A 170 -14.07 -0.75 -17.30
CA VAL A 170 -13.58 -1.63 -18.37
C VAL A 170 -12.28 -2.34 -17.99
N ASN A 171 -11.40 -1.63 -17.26
CA ASN A 171 -10.12 -2.18 -16.85
C ASN A 171 -10.22 -2.60 -15.40
N CYS A 172 -9.66 -3.79 -15.10
CA CYS A 172 -9.51 -4.19 -13.72
C CYS A 172 -8.52 -3.29 -12.98
N SER A 173 -8.76 -3.11 -11.69
CA SER A 173 -7.80 -2.56 -10.75
C SER A 173 -7.18 -3.67 -9.89
N HIS A 174 -6.09 -3.37 -9.20
CA HIS A 174 -5.21 -4.35 -8.55
C HIS A 174 -4.93 -4.00 -7.08
N ALA A 175 -4.17 -4.83 -6.36
CA ALA A 175 -3.69 -4.40 -5.03
C ALA A 175 -2.44 -3.50 -5.16
N ILE A 176 -1.47 -3.92 -5.97
CA ILE A 176 -0.34 -3.11 -6.40
C ILE A 176 -0.29 -3.12 -7.92
N TYR A 177 -0.22 -1.92 -8.50
CA TYR A 177 0.02 -1.75 -9.93
C TYR A 177 1.04 -0.66 -10.20
N LEU A 178 2.22 -1.07 -10.70
CA LEU A 178 3.34 -0.15 -10.92
C LEU A 178 3.98 -0.40 -12.30
N ALA A 179 4.08 0.66 -13.11
CA ALA A 179 4.98 0.72 -14.26
C ALA A 179 6.16 1.63 -13.93
N ASN A 180 7.40 1.22 -14.19
CA ASN A 180 8.58 2.00 -13.78
C ASN A 180 9.85 1.46 -14.47
N ARG A 181 10.84 2.33 -14.73
CA ARG A 181 12.15 1.94 -15.28
C ARG A 181 13.22 1.60 -14.22
N GLY A 182 12.92 1.80 -12.94
CA GLY A 182 13.81 1.52 -11.82
C GLY A 182 13.62 0.11 -11.25
N SER A 183 13.28 0.00 -9.96
CA SER A 183 13.09 -1.29 -9.29
C SER A 183 11.95 -1.25 -8.29
N VAL A 184 11.28 -2.40 -8.12
CA VAL A 184 10.24 -2.60 -7.10
C VAL A 184 10.66 -3.75 -6.19
N THR A 185 10.60 -3.52 -4.89
CA THR A 185 10.81 -4.53 -3.84
C THR A 185 9.56 -4.63 -2.99
N VAL A 186 9.01 -5.84 -2.84
CA VAL A 186 7.84 -6.15 -2.02
C VAL A 186 8.21 -7.29 -1.07
N THR A 187 8.29 -7.00 0.22
CA THR A 187 8.75 -7.96 1.23
C THR A 187 7.85 -8.02 2.45
N HIS A 188 7.84 -9.17 3.13
CA HIS A 188 7.13 -9.39 4.40
C HIS A 188 5.67 -8.94 4.42
N SER A 189 5.01 -8.94 3.25
CA SER A 189 3.69 -8.36 3.08
C SER A 189 2.62 -9.44 2.94
N ARG A 190 1.38 -9.07 3.28
CA ARG A 190 0.22 -9.95 3.21
C ARG A 190 -0.77 -9.45 2.16
N PHE A 191 -1.18 -10.33 1.27
CA PHE A 191 -2.18 -10.11 0.25
C PHE A 191 -3.33 -11.09 0.48
N GLU A 192 -4.54 -10.58 0.71
CA GLU A 192 -5.69 -11.44 0.99
C GLU A 192 -7.01 -10.87 0.46
N LYS A 193 -8.01 -11.74 0.30
CA LYS A 193 -9.41 -11.35 0.04
C LYS A 193 -9.58 -10.39 -1.14
N GLY A 194 -8.77 -10.51 -2.20
CA GLY A 194 -8.87 -9.67 -3.39
C GLY A 194 -10.30 -9.69 -3.97
N THR A 195 -10.72 -8.57 -4.54
CA THR A 195 -12.07 -8.38 -5.09
C THR A 195 -12.09 -8.15 -6.60
N GLY A 196 -10.91 -8.11 -7.23
CA GLY A 196 -10.70 -8.01 -8.66
C GLY A 196 -9.21 -8.06 -8.99
N GLY A 197 -8.89 -8.37 -10.24
CA GLY A 197 -7.55 -8.19 -10.80
C GLY A 197 -6.43 -8.97 -10.09
N HIS A 198 -5.19 -8.52 -10.27
CA HIS A 198 -4.01 -9.13 -9.70
C HIS A 198 -3.71 -8.61 -8.29
N TYR A 199 -3.05 -9.42 -7.45
CA TYR A 199 -2.48 -8.88 -6.20
C TYR A 199 -1.26 -7.99 -6.50
N VAL A 200 -0.34 -8.45 -7.34
CA VAL A 200 0.83 -7.66 -7.73
C VAL A 200 0.97 -7.65 -9.24
N LYS A 201 0.76 -6.49 -9.87
CA LYS A 201 0.98 -6.27 -11.30
C LYS A 201 2.12 -5.27 -11.51
N LEU A 202 3.21 -5.70 -12.14
CA LEU A 202 4.39 -4.87 -12.35
C LEU A 202 4.82 -4.83 -13.81
N ARG A 203 5.23 -3.65 -14.27
CA ARG A 203 5.96 -3.44 -15.52
C ARG A 203 7.28 -2.77 -15.22
N VAL A 204 8.25 -3.55 -14.77
CA VAL A 204 9.54 -3.05 -14.25
C VAL A 204 10.71 -3.96 -14.64
N PRO A 205 11.92 -3.42 -14.84
CA PRO A 205 13.07 -4.25 -15.24
C PRO A 205 13.61 -5.13 -14.10
N ARG A 206 13.39 -4.73 -12.84
CA ARG A 206 13.87 -5.45 -11.65
C ARG A 206 12.77 -5.50 -10.57
N ALA A 207 12.32 -6.71 -10.26
CA ALA A 207 11.34 -6.98 -9.22
C ALA A 207 11.90 -7.96 -8.17
N THR A 208 11.82 -7.61 -6.90
CA THR A 208 12.10 -8.50 -5.77
C THR A 208 10.82 -8.67 -4.98
N ILE A 209 10.23 -9.87 -5.02
CA ILE A 209 8.97 -10.19 -4.35
C ILE A 209 9.25 -11.38 -3.45
N THR A 210 9.61 -11.14 -2.19
CA THR A 210 10.05 -12.22 -1.30
C THR A 210 9.41 -12.21 0.07
N ASP A 211 9.29 -13.39 0.67
CA ASP A 211 8.84 -13.51 2.06
C ASP A 211 7.40 -12.96 2.28
N ASN A 212 6.56 -13.01 1.24
CA ASN A 212 5.16 -12.56 1.28
C ASN A 212 4.17 -13.72 1.43
N SER A 213 2.94 -13.40 1.83
CA SER A 213 1.81 -14.32 1.82
C SER A 213 0.70 -13.85 0.88
N PHE A 214 0.22 -14.76 0.04
CA PHE A 214 -0.89 -14.56 -0.88
C PHE A 214 -2.01 -15.57 -0.54
N ASP A 215 -3.01 -15.13 0.20
CA ASP A 215 -4.17 -15.93 0.60
C ASP A 215 -5.41 -15.52 -0.19
N ASP A 216 -5.69 -16.29 -1.24
CA ASP A 216 -6.83 -16.05 -2.12
C ASP A 216 -8.07 -16.86 -1.72
N THR A 217 -8.06 -17.54 -0.56
CA THR A 217 -9.20 -18.38 -0.10
C THR A 217 -10.49 -17.58 0.04
N GLY A 218 -10.37 -16.32 0.48
CA GLY A 218 -11.45 -15.34 0.57
C GLY A 218 -11.60 -14.43 -0.66
N GLY A 219 -10.82 -14.66 -1.71
CA GLY A 219 -10.82 -13.86 -2.94
C GLY A 219 -12.06 -14.08 -3.79
N ARG A 220 -12.43 -13.04 -4.54
CA ARG A 220 -13.48 -13.06 -5.56
C ARG A 220 -13.03 -12.27 -6.78
N LYS A 221 -13.38 -12.76 -7.96
CA LYS A 221 -12.97 -12.19 -9.25
C LYS A 221 -11.47 -11.90 -9.37
N THR A 222 -10.63 -12.62 -8.63
CA THR A 222 -9.18 -12.40 -8.65
C THR A 222 -8.57 -13.05 -9.88
N ASN A 223 -7.42 -12.53 -10.29
CA ASN A 223 -6.65 -13.00 -11.44
C ASN A 223 -5.35 -13.64 -10.92
N TYR A 224 -4.27 -13.62 -11.70
CA TYR A 224 -2.94 -14.05 -11.25
C TYR A 224 -2.51 -13.35 -9.95
N MET A 225 -1.73 -14.06 -9.12
CA MET A 225 -1.24 -13.47 -7.86
C MET A 225 -0.10 -12.51 -8.13
N ILE A 226 0.81 -12.88 -9.03
CA ILE A 226 1.90 -12.05 -9.50
C ILE A 226 1.85 -12.02 -11.03
N ASP A 227 1.82 -10.81 -11.59
CA ASP A 227 1.91 -10.55 -13.02
C ASP A 227 3.08 -9.60 -13.29
N LEU A 228 4.18 -10.13 -13.84
CA LEU A 228 5.26 -9.32 -14.39
C LEU A 228 4.96 -9.08 -15.87
N SER A 229 4.00 -8.18 -16.15
CA SER A 229 3.28 -8.12 -17.44
C SER A 229 4.18 -7.88 -18.66
N GLU A 230 5.35 -7.26 -18.46
CA GLU A 230 6.31 -6.98 -19.52
C GLU A 230 7.67 -7.72 -19.36
N GLY A 231 7.71 -8.72 -18.50
CA GLY A 231 8.93 -9.42 -18.10
C GLY A 231 9.66 -8.72 -16.95
N GLY A 232 10.98 -8.94 -16.87
CA GLY A 232 11.84 -8.39 -15.81
C GLY A 232 12.66 -9.46 -15.10
N THR A 233 13.77 -9.03 -14.49
CA THR A 233 14.67 -9.87 -13.69
C THR A 233 14.47 -9.65 -12.18
N GLY A 234 15.21 -10.38 -11.35
CA GLY A 234 15.18 -10.27 -9.90
C GLY A 234 14.82 -11.61 -9.26
N ALA A 235 13.95 -11.58 -8.25
CA ALA A 235 13.65 -12.73 -7.42
C ALA A 235 12.17 -12.79 -6.99
N ILE A 236 11.57 -13.97 -7.12
CA ILE A 236 10.29 -14.33 -6.52
C ILE A 236 10.55 -15.54 -5.62
N GLU A 237 10.81 -15.28 -4.34
CA GLU A 237 11.32 -16.29 -3.42
C GLU A 237 10.63 -16.33 -2.07
N ARG A 238 10.56 -17.53 -1.47
CA ARG A 238 10.06 -17.71 -0.09
C ARG A 238 8.66 -17.15 0.16
N ASN A 239 7.84 -17.06 -0.88
CA ASN A 239 6.45 -16.65 -0.76
C ASN A 239 5.56 -17.87 -0.50
N VAL A 240 4.45 -17.64 0.19
CA VAL A 240 3.38 -18.62 0.40
C VAL A 240 2.17 -18.23 -0.44
N PHE A 241 1.66 -19.16 -1.23
CA PHE A 241 0.49 -18.96 -2.09
C PHE A 241 -0.61 -19.97 -1.77
N VAL A 242 -1.84 -19.49 -1.65
CA VAL A 242 -3.04 -20.33 -1.56
C VAL A 242 -4.03 -19.87 -2.61
N GLN A 243 -4.15 -20.61 -3.71
CA GLN A 243 -5.08 -20.28 -4.79
C GLN A 243 -6.52 -20.57 -4.37
N GLY A 244 -7.39 -19.56 -4.49
CA GLY A 244 -8.79 -19.63 -4.13
C GLY A 244 -9.69 -20.07 -5.27
N LYS A 245 -10.98 -20.22 -4.93
CA LYS A 245 -12.05 -20.59 -5.88
C LYS A 245 -12.56 -19.42 -6.73
N GLY A 246 -12.48 -18.20 -6.21
CA GLY A 246 -13.10 -17.01 -6.81
C GLY A 246 -12.24 -16.37 -7.90
N LYS A 247 -11.72 -17.16 -8.85
CA LYS A 247 -10.85 -16.66 -9.92
C LYS A 247 -11.66 -16.24 -11.15
N GLU A 248 -11.32 -15.10 -11.74
CA GLU A 248 -11.62 -14.83 -13.16
C GLU A 248 -10.64 -15.58 -14.07
N ASN A 249 -9.37 -15.62 -13.68
CA ASN A 249 -8.36 -16.41 -14.35
C ASN A 249 -7.59 -17.25 -13.33
N GLY A 250 -7.90 -18.54 -13.32
CA GLY A 250 -7.26 -19.53 -12.44
C GLY A 250 -6.17 -20.35 -13.13
N SER A 251 -5.71 -19.95 -14.32
CA SER A 251 -4.83 -20.79 -15.15
C SER A 251 -3.35 -20.78 -14.71
N ALA A 252 -2.94 -19.77 -13.93
CA ALA A 252 -1.59 -19.67 -13.39
C ALA A 252 -1.56 -18.86 -12.08
N LEU A 253 -0.48 -18.99 -11.31
CA LEU A 253 -0.25 -18.19 -10.10
C LEU A 253 0.68 -17.00 -10.39
N ILE A 254 1.80 -17.27 -11.07
CA ILE A 254 2.80 -16.29 -11.49
C ILE A 254 2.81 -16.27 -13.02
N VAL A 255 2.73 -15.07 -13.61
CA VAL A 255 2.78 -14.88 -15.06
C VAL A 255 3.86 -13.88 -15.43
N ILE A 256 4.62 -14.23 -16.47
CA ILE A 256 5.75 -13.45 -16.96
C ILE A 256 5.51 -13.06 -18.43
N ALA A 257 5.55 -11.76 -18.70
CA ALA A 257 5.50 -11.15 -20.03
C ALA A 257 4.23 -11.44 -20.86
N ALA A 258 3.07 -11.54 -20.19
CA ALA A 258 1.80 -11.80 -20.89
C ALA A 258 1.29 -10.64 -21.75
N GLU A 259 1.77 -9.41 -21.52
CA GLU A 259 1.34 -8.22 -22.27
C GLU A 259 2.40 -7.72 -23.25
N ALA A 260 3.69 -7.75 -22.86
CA ALA A 260 4.81 -7.43 -23.75
C ALA A 260 6.13 -8.10 -23.29
N LYS A 261 7.18 -8.00 -24.09
CA LYS A 261 8.54 -8.53 -23.78
C LYS A 261 9.57 -7.41 -23.65
N THR A 262 9.18 -6.31 -23.01
CA THR A 262 9.99 -5.09 -22.90
C THR A 262 11.26 -5.31 -22.08
N PHE A 263 11.17 -6.08 -21.00
CA PHE A 263 12.30 -6.35 -20.11
C PHE A 263 12.71 -7.82 -20.22
N SER A 264 14.01 -8.05 -20.34
CA SER A 264 14.56 -9.42 -20.27
C SER A 264 14.16 -10.06 -18.94
N ALA A 265 13.70 -11.30 -18.99
CA ALA A 265 13.47 -12.17 -17.84
C ALA A 265 14.56 -13.25 -17.69
N THR A 266 15.61 -13.20 -18.52
CA THR A 266 16.74 -14.14 -18.42
C THR A 266 17.36 -14.06 -17.03
N GLY A 267 17.39 -15.19 -16.32
CA GLY A 267 17.91 -15.27 -14.96
C GLY A 267 16.96 -14.77 -13.86
N LEU A 268 15.68 -14.47 -14.16
CA LEU A 268 14.68 -14.25 -13.12
C LEU A 268 14.60 -15.49 -12.22
N VAL A 269 14.87 -15.30 -10.93
CA VAL A 269 14.89 -16.38 -9.94
C VAL A 269 13.49 -16.62 -9.41
N ILE A 270 13.04 -17.88 -9.43
CA ILE A 270 11.76 -18.30 -8.84
C ILE A 270 12.00 -19.57 -8.03
N ALA A 271 12.21 -19.43 -6.72
CA ALA A 271 12.68 -20.51 -5.86
C ALA A 271 12.13 -20.43 -4.43
N ASP A 272 12.13 -21.55 -3.72
CA ASP A 272 11.77 -21.69 -2.30
C ASP A 272 10.36 -21.22 -1.94
N ASN A 273 9.44 -21.16 -2.91
CA ASN A 273 8.04 -20.83 -2.65
C ASN A 273 7.23 -22.07 -2.23
N ASP A 274 6.16 -21.87 -1.44
CA ASP A 274 5.14 -22.89 -1.12
C ASP A 274 3.82 -22.47 -1.76
N ALA A 275 3.26 -23.29 -2.65
CA ALA A 275 2.00 -23.00 -3.33
C ALA A 275 1.00 -24.13 -3.15
N ARG A 276 -0.24 -23.80 -2.79
CA ARG A 276 -1.31 -24.77 -2.50
C ARG A 276 -2.62 -24.34 -3.13
N MET A 277 -3.51 -25.31 -3.31
CA MET A 277 -4.88 -25.11 -3.77
C MET A 277 -5.83 -25.11 -2.57
N ALA A 278 -6.69 -24.12 -2.47
CA ALA A 278 -7.82 -24.18 -1.54
C ALA A 278 -8.85 -25.21 -2.02
N PRO A 279 -9.68 -25.79 -1.11
CA PRO A 279 -10.78 -26.65 -1.51
C PRO A 279 -11.70 -25.97 -2.54
N GLY A 280 -11.95 -26.67 -3.67
CA GLY A 280 -12.80 -26.17 -4.75
C GLY A 280 -12.17 -25.10 -5.65
N ALA A 281 -10.87 -24.82 -5.50
CA ALA A 281 -10.15 -23.95 -6.44
C ALA A 281 -10.05 -24.56 -7.85
N PRO A 282 -10.01 -23.74 -8.93
CA PRO A 282 -9.89 -24.25 -10.30
C PRO A 282 -8.65 -25.12 -10.47
N GLY A 283 -8.83 -26.32 -11.02
CA GLY A 283 -7.75 -27.31 -11.10
C GLY A 283 -6.70 -26.99 -12.16
N ASN A 284 -5.52 -27.59 -11.98
CA ASN A 284 -4.42 -27.63 -12.94
C ASN A 284 -3.74 -26.29 -13.34
N PRO A 285 -3.62 -25.27 -12.44
CA PRO A 285 -2.86 -24.07 -12.77
C PRO A 285 -1.37 -24.38 -12.98
N ALA A 286 -0.71 -23.56 -13.79
CA ALA A 286 0.75 -23.46 -13.74
C ALA A 286 1.17 -22.62 -12.52
N PHE A 287 2.22 -23.04 -11.81
CA PHE A 287 2.84 -22.19 -10.81
C PHE A 287 3.48 -20.97 -11.50
N VAL A 288 4.21 -21.22 -12.58
CA VAL A 288 4.77 -20.19 -13.46
C VAL A 288 4.29 -20.42 -14.89
N ALA A 289 3.67 -19.41 -15.50
CA ALA A 289 3.43 -19.36 -16.94
C ALA A 289 4.33 -18.31 -17.59
N ASP A 290 5.17 -18.76 -18.53
CA ASP A 290 6.17 -17.94 -19.20
C ASP A 290 5.81 -17.70 -20.67
N PHE A 291 5.65 -16.43 -21.04
CA PHE A 291 5.47 -16.01 -22.43
C PHE A 291 6.79 -15.59 -23.08
N THR A 292 7.90 -15.49 -22.33
CA THR A 292 9.16 -14.96 -22.84
C THR A 292 9.91 -15.96 -23.72
N HIS A 293 9.82 -17.25 -23.40
CA HIS A 293 10.70 -18.33 -23.88
C HIS A 293 12.18 -18.10 -23.52
N GLN A 294 12.46 -17.27 -22.51
CA GLN A 294 13.81 -16.99 -22.06
C GLN A 294 14.23 -17.97 -20.96
N ARG A 295 15.53 -18.01 -20.67
CA ARG A 295 16.08 -18.89 -19.64
C ARG A 295 15.80 -18.31 -18.24
N LEU A 296 14.66 -18.65 -17.66
CA LEU A 296 14.35 -18.38 -16.25
C LEU A 296 15.22 -19.25 -15.33
N ALA A 297 15.49 -18.78 -14.12
CA ALA A 297 16.18 -19.52 -13.06
C ALA A 297 15.17 -20.09 -12.05
N ILE A 298 14.34 -21.03 -12.51
CA ILE A 298 13.34 -21.69 -11.66
C ILE A 298 14.04 -22.74 -10.80
N GLY A 299 14.05 -22.53 -9.48
CA GLY A 299 14.63 -23.43 -8.49
C GLY A 299 13.61 -24.41 -7.91
N ALA A 300 13.94 -24.98 -6.76
CA ALA A 300 13.04 -25.84 -6.01
C ALA A 300 11.84 -25.04 -5.50
N ASN A 301 10.61 -25.52 -5.71
CA ASN A 301 9.39 -24.93 -5.16
C ASN A 301 8.51 -26.06 -4.61
N ARG A 302 7.85 -25.84 -3.46
CA ARG A 302 6.96 -26.81 -2.84
C ARG A 302 5.54 -26.61 -3.38
N LEU A 303 5.15 -27.43 -4.33
CA LEU A 303 3.85 -27.31 -5.00
C LEU A 303 2.89 -28.39 -4.51
N GLY A 304 1.71 -27.96 -4.06
CA GLY A 304 0.61 -28.82 -3.70
C GLY A 304 0.04 -29.58 -4.90
N ALA A 305 -0.73 -30.62 -4.62
CA ALA A 305 -1.36 -31.44 -5.65
C ALA A 305 -2.20 -30.59 -6.62
N GLY A 306 -2.10 -30.90 -7.91
CA GLY A 306 -2.83 -30.22 -8.96
C GLY A 306 -2.22 -28.90 -9.45
N ILE A 307 -1.04 -28.50 -8.96
CA ILE A 307 -0.29 -27.36 -9.51
C ILE A 307 0.83 -27.88 -10.40
N ARG A 308 0.84 -27.47 -11.67
CA ARG A 308 1.94 -27.78 -12.60
C ARG A 308 3.12 -26.85 -12.29
N PRO A 309 4.36 -27.32 -12.26
CA PRO A 309 5.50 -26.46 -11.96
C PRO A 309 5.67 -25.29 -12.93
N PHE A 310 5.44 -25.54 -14.21
CA PHE A 310 5.78 -24.61 -15.26
C PHE A 310 4.92 -24.83 -16.52
N GLU A 311 4.68 -23.76 -17.26
CA GLU A 311 4.07 -23.76 -18.58
C GLU A 311 4.72 -22.68 -19.44
N THR A 312 4.93 -22.98 -20.72
CA THR A 312 5.28 -21.98 -21.72
C THR A 312 4.05 -21.66 -22.55
N ARG A 313 3.81 -20.37 -22.83
CA ARG A 313 2.69 -19.87 -23.63
C ARG A 313 3.15 -19.04 -24.81
#